data_AF-A0A0C4DV47-F1
#
_entry.id   AF-A0A0C4DV47-F1
#
_cell.length_a   1.000
_cell.length_b   1.000
_cell.length_c   1.000
_cell.angle_alpha   90.00
_cell.angle_beta   90.00
_cell.angle_gamma   90.00
#
_symmetry.space_group_name_H-M   'P 1'
#
loop_
_entity.id
_entity.type
_entity.pdbx_description
1 polymer ?
#
loop_
_entity_poly.entity_id
_entity_poly.type
_entity_poly.pdbx_seq_one_letter_code
_entity_poly.pdbx_strand_id
1 'polypeptide(L)'
;MELSVKVRAATAPLLLNEKTGYLTMNGDWDLDWAAMVHATRLVDNKALALEAFRLVVLVHHADHGWMVMDTGAGAGGAASSHEDERRRQVFAFRDALSAIGKEDLFFRWIEIVQFEATQPGGLTKDKEVAVAQQIRDLFQAQGIDFDDFWKQSVGSDGIAGME
;
A
#
# COMPACT_ATOMS: atom_id res chain seq x y z
N MET A 1 -2.16 -0.90 -27.12
CA MET A 1 -0.74 -0.67 -26.72
C MET A 1 -0.46 0.79 -26.41
N GLU A 2 -1.12 1.74 -27.08
CA GLU A 2 -0.93 3.20 -26.88
C GLU A 2 -1.50 3.74 -25.55
N LEU A 3 -2.70 3.30 -25.15
CA LEU A 3 -3.38 3.77 -23.92
C LEU A 3 -2.56 3.52 -22.64
N SER A 4 -1.99 2.32 -22.49
CA SER A 4 -1.21 1.97 -21.29
C SER A 4 0.09 2.77 -21.16
N VAL A 5 0.66 3.21 -22.28
CA VAL A 5 1.83 4.09 -22.31
C VAL A 5 1.42 5.52 -21.93
N LYS A 6 0.31 6.02 -22.51
CA LYS A 6 -0.22 7.35 -22.17
C LYS A 6 -0.59 7.47 -20.70
N VAL A 7 -1.26 6.46 -20.15
CA VAL A 7 -1.65 6.49 -18.74
C VAL A 7 -0.43 6.45 -17.83
N ARG A 8 0.54 5.57 -18.08
CA ARG A 8 1.76 5.48 -17.27
C ARG A 8 2.54 6.79 -17.24
N ALA A 9 2.58 7.51 -18.36
CA ALA A 9 3.21 8.83 -18.44
C ALA A 9 2.45 9.88 -17.61
N ALA A 10 1.11 9.87 -17.67
CA ALA A 10 0.26 10.81 -16.94
C ALA A 10 0.20 10.53 -15.43
N THR A 11 0.42 9.28 -15.01
CA THR A 11 0.44 8.86 -13.61
C THR A 11 1.86 8.67 -13.05
N ALA A 12 2.88 9.14 -13.76
CA ALA A 12 4.27 9.00 -13.34
C ALA A 12 4.51 9.78 -12.02
N PRO A 13 5.16 9.18 -10.99
CA PRO A 13 5.37 9.83 -9.70
C PRO A 13 6.11 11.18 -9.81
N LEU A 14 7.09 11.28 -10.72
CA LEU A 14 7.81 12.52 -10.96
C LEU A 14 6.85 13.63 -11.42
N LEU A 15 5.95 13.33 -12.35
CA LEU A 15 4.98 14.28 -12.87
C LEU A 15 3.99 14.71 -11.77
N LEU A 16 3.44 13.75 -11.02
CA LEU A 16 2.43 14.02 -9.99
C LEU A 16 2.99 14.75 -8.77
N ASN A 17 4.29 14.58 -8.47
CA ASN A 17 4.94 15.27 -7.34
C ASN A 17 5.44 16.66 -7.71
N GLU A 18 5.81 16.91 -8.96
CA GLU A 18 6.36 18.20 -9.41
C GLU A 18 5.29 19.17 -9.91
N LYS A 19 4.10 18.67 -10.31
CA LYS A 19 3.05 19.48 -10.95
C LYS A 19 1.74 19.41 -10.18
N THR A 20 1.10 20.57 -10.00
CA THR A 20 -0.27 20.65 -9.50
C THR A 20 -1.26 20.25 -10.60
N GLY A 21 -2.48 19.80 -10.25
CA GLY A 21 -3.40 19.17 -11.20
C GLY A 21 -3.66 19.93 -12.51
N TYR A 22 -3.74 21.26 -12.50
CA TYR A 22 -3.87 22.02 -13.75
C TYR A 22 -2.70 21.84 -14.72
N LEU A 23 -1.49 21.63 -14.18
CA LEU A 23 -0.26 21.44 -14.95
C LEU A 23 -0.08 19.99 -15.45
N THR A 24 -0.98 19.07 -15.06
CA THR A 24 -1.01 17.69 -15.57
C THR A 24 -1.91 17.53 -16.80
N MET A 25 -2.73 18.55 -17.11
CA MET A 25 -3.60 18.56 -18.29
C MET A 25 -2.80 18.76 -19.60
N ASN A 26 -3.22 18.11 -20.68
CA ASN A 26 -2.68 18.29 -22.03
C ASN A 26 -3.70 17.84 -23.10
N GLY A 27 -3.27 17.70 -24.36
CA GLY A 27 -4.17 17.28 -25.45
C GLY A 27 -4.77 15.87 -25.30
N ASP A 28 -4.20 15.04 -24.42
CA ASP A 28 -4.67 13.69 -24.12
C ASP A 28 -5.38 13.59 -22.74
N TRP A 29 -5.21 14.57 -21.85
CA TRP A 29 -5.62 14.49 -20.44
C TRP A 29 -6.32 15.77 -19.97
N ASP A 30 -7.49 15.58 -19.34
CA ASP A 30 -8.27 16.65 -18.73
C ASP A 30 -8.64 16.26 -17.29
N LEU A 31 -8.96 17.26 -16.48
CA LEU A 31 -9.54 17.06 -15.16
C LEU A 31 -11.06 17.09 -15.28
N ASP A 32 -11.76 16.25 -14.54
CA ASP A 32 -13.22 16.38 -14.40
C ASP A 32 -13.54 17.00 -13.03
N TRP A 33 -13.72 18.32 -13.00
CA TRP A 33 -14.04 19.05 -11.78
C TRP A 33 -15.32 18.57 -11.10
N ALA A 34 -16.34 18.18 -11.88
CA ALA A 34 -17.60 17.71 -11.31
C ALA A 34 -17.40 16.36 -10.61
N ALA A 35 -16.66 15.45 -11.25
CA ALA A 35 -16.27 14.18 -10.67
C ALA A 35 -15.39 14.36 -9.43
N MET A 36 -14.44 15.30 -9.45
CA MET A 36 -13.59 15.61 -8.29
C MET A 36 -14.40 16.11 -7.09
N VAL A 37 -15.33 17.06 -7.30
CA VAL A 37 -16.23 17.54 -6.24
C VAL A 37 -17.10 16.40 -5.70
N HIS A 38 -17.58 15.52 -6.57
CA HIS A 38 -18.35 14.36 -6.16
C HIS A 38 -17.50 13.37 -5.32
N ALA A 39 -16.28 13.08 -5.75
CA ALA A 39 -15.34 12.24 -5.02
C ALA A 39 -15.05 12.81 -3.62
N THR A 40 -14.78 14.12 -3.50
CA THR A 40 -14.56 14.77 -2.21
C THR A 40 -15.79 14.65 -1.30
N ARG A 41 -17.01 14.82 -1.83
CA ARG A 41 -18.24 14.62 -1.04
C ARG A 41 -18.40 13.20 -0.53
N LEU A 42 -17.98 12.19 -1.30
CA LEU A 42 -17.99 10.80 -0.84
C LEU A 42 -17.02 10.57 0.32
N VAL A 43 -15.87 11.26 0.31
CA VAL A 43 -14.91 11.26 1.43
C VAL A 43 -15.49 11.96 2.65
N ASP A 44 -16.06 13.17 2.48
CA ASP A 44 -16.64 13.95 3.58
C ASP A 44 -17.78 13.19 4.28
N ASN A 45 -18.60 12.49 3.50
CA ASN A 45 -19.69 11.66 4.00
C ASN A 45 -19.23 10.30 4.53
N LYS A 46 -17.91 10.04 4.58
CA LYS A 46 -17.28 8.79 5.02
C LYS A 46 -17.76 7.56 4.25
N ALA A 47 -18.24 7.74 3.02
CA ALA A 47 -18.64 6.65 2.15
C ALA A 47 -17.40 5.96 1.54
N LEU A 48 -16.33 6.70 1.30
CA LEU A 48 -15.06 6.20 0.78
C LEU A 48 -13.88 6.88 1.49
N ALA A 49 -12.75 6.18 1.57
CA ALA A 49 -11.48 6.76 2.03
C ALA A 49 -10.86 7.63 0.92
N LEU A 50 -10.11 8.67 1.28
CA LEU A 50 -9.44 9.55 0.31
C LEU A 50 -8.45 8.77 -0.57
N GLU A 51 -7.82 7.75 0.01
CA GLU A 51 -6.87 6.84 -0.63
C GLU A 51 -7.49 6.09 -1.81
N ALA A 52 -8.82 5.86 -1.80
CA ALA A 52 -9.53 5.22 -2.90
C ALA A 52 -9.46 6.02 -4.20
N PHE A 53 -9.11 7.30 -4.14
CA PHE A 53 -8.99 8.20 -5.30
C PHE A 53 -7.54 8.54 -5.67
N ARG A 54 -6.55 7.93 -4.99
CA ARG A 54 -5.14 8.30 -5.14
C ARG A 54 -4.61 8.16 -6.57
N LEU A 55 -5.02 7.12 -7.30
CA LEU A 55 -4.57 6.82 -8.67
C LEU A 55 -5.68 6.19 -9.53
N VAL A 56 -6.85 6.84 -9.55
CA VAL A 56 -7.99 6.42 -10.37
C VAL A 56 -7.98 7.16 -11.70
N VAL A 57 -8.00 6.40 -12.79
CA VAL A 57 -8.05 6.94 -14.15
C VAL A 57 -9.37 6.57 -14.81
N LEU A 58 -10.11 7.58 -15.28
CA LEU A 58 -11.33 7.38 -16.07
C LEU A 58 -10.96 7.39 -17.55
N VAL A 59 -11.27 6.30 -18.26
CA VAL A 59 -11.00 6.16 -19.70
C VAL A 59 -12.31 5.93 -20.44
N HIS A 60 -12.55 6.71 -21.49
CA HIS A 60 -13.66 6.45 -22.40
C HIS A 60 -13.20 5.56 -23.57
N HIS A 61 -13.86 4.41 -23.75
CA HIS A 61 -13.65 3.49 -24.87
C HIS A 61 -14.84 3.55 -25.82
N ALA A 62 -14.57 3.54 -27.13
CA ALA A 62 -15.62 3.66 -28.15
C ALA A 62 -16.71 2.58 -28.02
N ASP A 63 -16.30 1.33 -27.78
CA ASP A 63 -17.22 0.19 -27.73
C ASP A 63 -17.78 -0.12 -26.33
N HIS A 64 -17.16 0.42 -25.27
CA HIS A 64 -17.44 0.04 -23.88
C HIS A 64 -17.83 1.22 -22.99
N GLY A 65 -17.79 2.45 -23.50
CA GLY A 65 -18.08 3.67 -22.74
C GLY A 65 -17.02 3.96 -21.68
N TRP A 66 -17.43 4.58 -20.58
CA TRP A 66 -16.55 4.94 -19.47
C TRP A 66 -16.11 3.71 -18.68
N MET A 67 -14.79 3.57 -18.53
CA MET A 67 -14.14 2.53 -17.77
C MET A 67 -13.28 3.17 -16.69
N VAL A 68 -13.14 2.47 -15.56
CA VAL A 68 -12.24 2.87 -14.48
C VAL A 68 -10.99 2.01 -14.56
N MET A 69 -9.82 2.64 -14.59
CA MET A 69 -8.54 1.99 -14.49
C MET A 69 -7.84 2.42 -13.20
N ASP A 70 -7.68 1.48 -12.28
CA ASP A 70 -6.86 1.68 -11.09
C ASP A 70 -5.39 1.53 -11.48
N THR A 71 -4.63 2.61 -11.35
CA THR A 71 -3.20 2.68 -11.71
C THR A 71 -2.29 2.66 -10.50
N GLY A 72 -2.86 2.60 -9.28
CA GLY A 72 -2.13 2.23 -8.06
C GLY A 72 -1.63 0.79 -8.12
N ALA A 73 -2.29 -0.06 -8.92
CA ALA A 73 -1.74 -1.31 -9.42
C ALA A 73 -0.81 -1.01 -10.62
N GLY A 74 0.50 -1.11 -10.43
CA GLY A 74 1.44 -1.17 -11.56
C GLY A 74 0.94 -2.20 -12.58
N ALA A 75 0.98 -1.86 -13.87
CA ALA A 75 0.50 -2.64 -15.02
C ALA A 75 0.27 -4.15 -14.74
N GLY A 76 -0.92 -4.49 -14.25
CA GLY A 76 -1.23 -5.82 -13.70
C GLY A 76 -2.21 -5.70 -12.54
N GLY A 77 -3.51 -5.62 -12.85
CA GLY A 77 -4.61 -5.44 -11.89
C GLY A 77 -4.87 -6.61 -10.93
N ALA A 78 -3.85 -7.06 -10.22
CA ALA A 78 -3.95 -8.04 -9.11
C ALA A 78 -2.99 -7.73 -7.95
N ALA A 79 -2.07 -6.76 -8.09
CA ALA A 79 -1.08 -6.45 -7.07
C ALA A 79 -1.57 -5.48 -5.97
N SER A 80 -2.62 -4.67 -6.24
CA SER A 80 -3.12 -3.68 -5.27
C SER A 80 -3.93 -4.29 -4.13
N SER A 81 -4.54 -5.47 -4.27
CA SER A 81 -5.20 -6.10 -3.13
C SER A 81 -4.18 -6.58 -2.09
N HIS A 82 -3.07 -7.18 -2.51
CA HIS A 82 -2.11 -7.74 -1.57
C HIS A 82 -1.26 -6.68 -0.88
N GLU A 83 -0.81 -5.64 -1.59
CA GLU A 83 0.02 -4.60 -0.98
C GLU A 83 -0.79 -3.66 -0.08
N ASP A 84 -2.00 -3.25 -0.51
CA ASP A 84 -2.88 -2.45 0.35
C ASP A 84 -3.41 -3.26 1.53
N GLU A 85 -3.71 -4.55 1.34
CA GLU A 85 -4.05 -5.44 2.45
C GLU A 85 -2.87 -5.56 3.41
N ARG A 86 -1.67 -5.88 2.92
CA ARG A 86 -0.44 -5.93 3.74
C ARG A 86 -0.22 -4.64 4.51
N ARG A 87 -0.46 -3.48 3.88
CA ARG A 87 -0.35 -2.18 4.54
C ARG A 87 -1.36 -2.02 5.66
N ARG A 88 -2.63 -2.40 5.44
CA ARG A 88 -3.69 -2.41 6.47
C ARG A 88 -3.34 -3.35 7.62
N GLN A 89 -2.83 -4.54 7.31
CA GLN A 89 -2.39 -5.53 8.28
C GLN A 89 -1.26 -4.98 9.19
N VAL A 90 -0.26 -4.32 8.61
CA VAL A 90 0.83 -3.67 9.36
C VAL A 90 0.30 -2.56 10.28
N PHE A 91 -0.67 -1.76 9.84
CA PHE A 91 -1.28 -0.73 10.69
C PHE A 91 -2.13 -1.35 11.82
N ALA A 92 -2.93 -2.37 11.54
CA ALA A 92 -3.72 -3.06 12.56
C ALA A 92 -2.83 -3.69 13.65
N PHE A 93 -1.69 -4.27 13.26
CA PHE A 93 -0.70 -4.80 14.19
C PHE A 93 -0.08 -3.71 15.06
N ARG A 94 0.26 -2.55 14.48
CA ARG A 94 0.75 -1.38 15.23
C ARG A 94 -0.27 -0.91 16.26
N ASP A 95 -1.52 -0.76 15.85
CA ASP A 95 -2.59 -0.28 16.73
C ASP A 95 -2.83 -1.24 17.91
N ALA A 96 -2.75 -2.56 17.65
CA ALA A 96 -2.82 -3.57 18.69
C ALA A 96 -1.65 -3.47 19.69
N LEU A 97 -0.42 -3.24 19.21
CA LEU A 97 0.75 -3.03 20.08
C LEU A 97 0.63 -1.74 20.91
N SER A 98 0.12 -0.66 20.32
CA SER A 98 -0.15 0.59 21.02
C SER A 98 -1.20 0.42 22.11
N ALA A 99 -2.25 -0.39 21.88
CA ALA A 99 -3.30 -0.65 22.86
C ALA A 99 -2.79 -1.34 24.14
N ILE A 100 -1.72 -2.13 24.05
CA ILE A 100 -1.06 -2.77 25.19
C ILE A 100 0.17 -1.99 25.70
N GLY A 101 0.42 -0.79 25.17
CA GLY A 101 1.54 0.07 25.56
C GLY A 101 2.92 -0.45 25.13
N LYS A 102 2.99 -1.24 24.06
CA LYS A 102 4.22 -1.87 23.53
C LYS A 102 4.55 -1.39 22.11
N GLU A 103 4.23 -0.14 21.78
CA GLU A 103 4.50 0.46 20.47
C GLU A 103 6.00 0.47 20.12
N ASP A 104 6.89 0.43 21.12
CA ASP A 104 8.34 0.34 20.93
C ASP A 104 8.77 -0.93 20.17
N LEU A 105 8.03 -2.03 20.30
CA LEU A 105 8.28 -3.27 19.56
C LEU A 105 7.98 -3.13 18.07
N PHE A 106 7.00 -2.30 17.70
CA PHE A 106 6.70 -2.04 16.31
C PHE A 106 7.88 -1.38 15.60
N PHE A 107 8.48 -0.36 16.21
CA PHE A 107 9.63 0.34 15.62
C PHE A 107 10.87 -0.54 15.52
N ARG A 108 11.16 -1.34 16.56
CA ARG A 108 12.27 -2.31 16.53
C ARG A 108 12.08 -3.39 15.46
N TRP A 109 10.85 -3.86 15.28
CA TRP A 109 10.54 -4.82 14.21
C TRP A 109 10.80 -4.23 12.82
N ILE A 110 10.27 -3.03 12.56
CA ILE A 110 10.50 -2.33 11.29
C ILE A 110 11.99 -2.10 11.03
N GLU A 111 12.74 -1.72 12.06
CA GLU A 111 14.18 -1.53 11.98
C GLU A 111 14.92 -2.82 11.59
N ILE A 112 14.61 -3.96 12.23
CA ILE A 112 15.22 -5.26 11.88
C ILE A 112 14.94 -5.62 10.42
N VAL A 113 13.68 -5.48 9.98
CA VAL A 113 13.28 -5.80 8.60
C VAL A 113 13.98 -4.87 7.60
N GLN A 114 14.04 -3.57 7.88
CA GLN A 114 14.71 -2.59 7.02
C GLN A 114 16.22 -2.80 6.97
N PHE A 115 16.86 -3.04 8.12
CA PHE A 115 18.29 -3.29 8.19
C PHE A 115 18.67 -4.46 7.30
N GLU A 116 17.94 -5.57 7.39
CA GLU A 116 18.21 -6.80 6.63
C GLU A 116 17.89 -6.65 5.15
N ALA A 117 16.82 -5.92 4.81
CA ALA A 117 16.51 -5.59 3.42
C ALA A 117 17.60 -4.72 2.74
N THR A 118 18.31 -3.90 3.52
CA THR A 118 19.41 -3.05 3.01
C THR A 118 20.78 -3.76 2.94
N GLN A 119 20.90 -5.00 3.45
CA GLN A 119 22.17 -5.71 3.45
C GLN A 119 22.59 -6.16 2.04
N PRO A 120 23.90 -6.08 1.70
CA PRO A 120 24.43 -6.63 0.46
C PRO A 120 24.10 -8.12 0.33
N GLY A 121 23.48 -8.50 -0.79
CA GLY A 121 23.04 -9.88 -1.05
C GLY A 121 21.54 -10.14 -0.87
N GLY A 122 20.75 -9.15 -0.43
CA GLY A 122 19.29 -9.25 -0.31
C GLY A 122 18.82 -10.23 0.77
N LEU A 123 17.49 -10.40 0.87
CA LEU A 123 16.85 -11.42 1.68
C LEU A 123 17.07 -12.79 0.99
N THR A 124 18.08 -13.54 1.43
CA THR A 124 18.20 -14.95 1.08
C THR A 124 17.34 -15.78 2.04
N LYS A 125 16.90 -16.98 1.63
CA LYS A 125 16.06 -17.85 2.48
C LYS A 125 16.64 -18.10 3.87
N ASP A 126 17.95 -18.26 3.98
CA ASP A 126 18.62 -18.46 5.28
C ASP A 126 18.54 -17.20 6.16
N LYS A 127 18.61 -16.01 5.56
CA LYS A 127 18.43 -14.74 6.26
C LYS A 127 17.00 -14.52 6.68
N GLU A 128 16.02 -14.87 5.84
CA GLU A 128 14.59 -14.80 6.20
C GLU A 128 14.28 -15.59 7.47
N VAL A 129 14.81 -16.82 7.57
CA VAL A 129 14.65 -17.66 8.76
C VAL A 129 15.30 -17.03 9.99
N ALA A 130 16.53 -16.49 9.84
CA ALA A 130 17.24 -15.84 10.93
C ALA A 130 16.51 -14.58 11.42
N VAL A 131 15.99 -13.76 10.50
CA VAL A 131 15.23 -12.55 10.79
C VAL A 131 13.90 -12.88 11.47
N ALA A 132 13.17 -13.88 10.97
CA ALA A 132 11.95 -14.34 11.59
C ALA A 132 12.20 -14.82 13.03
N GLN A 133 13.30 -15.54 13.27
CA GLN A 133 13.68 -15.95 14.62
C GLN A 133 14.03 -14.75 15.51
N GLN A 134 14.80 -13.79 15.01
CA GLN A 134 15.16 -12.57 15.74
C GLN A 134 13.92 -11.76 16.15
N ILE A 135 12.91 -11.67 15.28
CA ILE A 135 11.65 -11.00 15.57
C ILE A 135 10.86 -11.77 16.64
N ARG A 136 10.78 -13.10 16.54
CA ARG A 136 10.13 -13.93 17.58
C ARG A 136 10.78 -13.73 18.94
N ASP A 137 12.10 -13.79 19.01
CA ASP A 137 12.86 -13.62 20.25
C ASP A 137 12.65 -12.21 20.85
N LEU A 138 12.62 -11.17 20.01
CA LEU A 138 12.35 -9.79 20.41
C LEU A 138 10.99 -9.64 21.10
N PHE A 139 9.94 -10.24 20.53
CA PHE A 139 8.58 -10.17 21.08
C PHE A 139 8.43 -11.08 22.30
N GLN A 140 9.03 -12.27 22.27
CA GLN A 140 9.01 -13.22 23.38
C GLN A 140 9.69 -12.66 24.63
N ALA A 141 10.76 -11.86 24.47
CA ALA A 141 11.41 -11.14 25.57
C ALA A 141 10.46 -10.15 26.29
N GLN A 142 9.38 -9.73 25.64
CA GLN A 142 8.32 -8.90 26.22
C GLN A 142 7.07 -9.70 26.62
N GLY A 143 7.13 -11.03 26.57
CA GLY A 143 6.01 -11.91 26.89
C GLY A 143 4.92 -11.95 25.82
N ILE A 144 5.24 -11.55 24.58
CA ILE A 144 4.30 -11.57 23.46
C ILE A 144 4.75 -12.66 22.49
N ASP A 145 3.85 -13.59 22.17
CA ASP A 145 4.04 -14.49 21.04
C ASP A 145 3.70 -13.73 19.74
N PHE A 146 4.69 -13.54 18.87
CA PHE A 146 4.52 -12.75 17.66
C PHE A 146 3.44 -13.34 16.74
N ASP A 147 3.46 -14.66 16.52
CA ASP A 147 2.60 -15.31 15.54
C ASP A 147 1.15 -15.34 16.04
N ASP A 148 0.93 -15.62 17.32
CA ASP A 148 -0.40 -15.55 17.95
C ASP A 148 -0.93 -14.12 17.99
N PHE A 149 -0.08 -13.15 18.34
CA PHE A 149 -0.49 -11.74 18.43
C PHE A 149 -0.82 -11.17 17.05
N TRP A 150 -0.06 -11.53 16.02
CA TRP A 150 -0.37 -11.19 14.64
C TRP A 150 -1.72 -11.77 14.22
N LYS A 151 -1.95 -13.07 14.48
CA LYS A 151 -3.21 -13.73 14.11
C LYS A 151 -4.43 -13.10 14.80
N GLN A 152 -4.29 -12.71 16.06
CA GLN A 152 -5.37 -12.03 16.81
C GLN A 152 -5.65 -10.61 16.32
N SER A 153 -4.62 -9.87 15.90
CA SER A 153 -4.76 -8.47 15.46
C SER A 153 -5.15 -8.32 13.99
N VAL A 154 -4.70 -9.24 13.14
CA VAL A 154 -4.79 -9.14 11.68
C VAL A 154 -5.73 -10.17 11.07
N GLY A 155 -5.94 -11.33 11.70
CA GLY A 155 -6.80 -12.39 11.19
C GLY A 155 -6.22 -13.21 10.02
N SER A 156 -4.95 -12.98 9.65
CA SER A 156 -4.17 -13.76 8.67
C SER A 156 -3.02 -14.52 9.33
N ASP A 157 -2.54 -15.61 8.69
CA ASP A 157 -1.34 -16.32 9.17
C ASP A 157 -0.09 -15.44 8.92
N GLY A 158 0.75 -15.26 9.95
CA GLY A 158 1.73 -14.17 10.12
C GLY A 158 2.83 -13.97 9.07
N ILE A 159 4.10 -13.88 9.51
CA ILE A 159 5.26 -13.54 8.64
C ILE A 159 5.44 -14.54 7.46
N ALA A 160 4.75 -15.68 7.50
CA ALA A 160 4.70 -16.66 6.40
C ALA A 160 4.17 -16.11 5.06
N GLY A 161 3.61 -14.89 5.02
CA GLY A 161 3.23 -14.18 3.79
C GLY A 161 4.32 -13.28 3.17
N MET A 162 5.60 -13.46 3.51
CA MET A 162 6.74 -12.81 2.84
C MET A 162 7.25 -13.60 1.61
N GLU A 163 6.36 -14.29 0.87
CA GLU A 163 6.68 -14.86 -0.45
C GLU A 163 6.11 -14.01 -1.59
#